data_AF-A0A420EAX5-F1
#
_entry.id   AF-A0A420EAX5-F1
#
_cell.length_a   1.000
_cell.length_b   1.000
_cell.length_c   1.000
_cell.angle_alpha   90.00
_cell.angle_beta   90.00
_cell.angle_gamma   90.00
#
_symmetry.space_group_name_H-M   'P 1'
#
loop_
_entity.id
_entity.type
_entity.pdbx_description
1 polymer ?
#
loop_
_entity_poly.entity_id
_entity_poly.type
_entity_poly.pdbx_seq_one_letter_code
_entity_poly.pdbx_strand_id
1 'polypeptide(L)'
;MAKQNTDRTTIDLFSAEKRVGRPKTNPLDRKEQLKINKRNQVRRDRNAGIKRIELKVGTELFDALNGLAAYHGMSRSDLIESVLLEHLNQASSESHQLETG
;
A
#
# COMPACT_ATOMS: atom_id res chain seq x y z
N MET A 1 -13.32 26.51 11.79
CA MET A 1 -12.84 27.61 10.94
C MET A 1 -11.87 28.45 11.76
N ALA A 2 -10.57 28.41 11.48
CA ALA A 2 -9.61 29.27 12.18
C ALA A 2 -9.66 30.66 11.51
N LYS A 3 -10.31 31.63 12.16
CA LYS A 3 -10.25 33.03 11.72
C LYS A 3 -8.87 33.56 12.08
N GLN A 4 -8.13 34.09 11.10
CA GLN A 4 -6.89 34.79 11.40
C GLN A 4 -7.22 36.02 12.23
N ASN A 5 -6.67 36.08 13.44
CA ASN A 5 -6.78 37.23 14.30
C ASN A 5 -5.81 38.29 13.77
N THR A 6 -6.33 39.34 13.13
CA THR A 6 -5.49 40.45 12.68
C THR A 6 -5.19 41.33 13.88
N ASP A 7 -3.99 41.17 14.45
CA ASP A 7 -3.46 42.12 15.42
C ASP A 7 -3.39 43.50 14.76
N ARG A 8 -4.13 44.46 15.32
CA ARG A 8 -4.26 45.82 14.78
C ARG A 8 -3.16 46.76 15.26
N THR A 9 -2.37 46.34 16.24
CA THR A 9 -1.38 47.19 16.91
C THR A 9 0.03 47.02 16.38
N THR A 10 0.36 45.83 15.86
CA THR A 10 1.66 45.52 15.29
C THR A 10 1.67 45.75 13.79
N ILE A 11 2.57 46.62 13.30
CA ILE A 11 2.76 46.84 11.85
C ILE A 11 3.25 45.52 11.23
N ASP A 12 2.47 44.96 10.30
CA ASP A 12 2.81 43.75 9.56
C ASP A 12 3.91 44.07 8.52
N LEU A 13 5.17 43.91 8.95
CA LEU A 13 6.38 44.10 8.14
C LEU A 13 6.41 43.23 6.88
N PHE A 14 5.57 42.18 6.82
CA PHE A 14 5.49 41.23 5.71
C PHE A 14 4.18 41.36 4.92
N SER A 15 3.46 42.48 5.09
CA SER A 15 2.22 42.77 4.35
C SER A 15 2.44 42.85 2.82
N ALA A 16 3.63 43.29 2.39
CA ALA A 16 4.00 43.34 0.97
C ALA A 16 4.45 41.97 0.41
N GLU A 17 4.69 40.97 1.28
CA GLU A 17 5.14 39.66 0.84
C GLU A 17 3.98 38.77 0.42
N LYS A 18 4.16 38.08 -0.71
CA LYS A 18 3.18 37.14 -1.22
C LYS A 18 3.12 35.91 -0.32
N ARG A 19 2.17 35.87 0.61
CA ARG A 19 1.93 34.69 1.46
C ARG A 19 1.50 33.51 0.59
N VAL A 20 2.32 32.46 0.56
CA VAL A 20 1.97 31.21 -0.11
C VAL A 20 0.83 30.58 0.70
N GLY A 21 -0.39 30.63 0.16
CA GLY A 21 -1.55 30.00 0.79
C GLY A 21 -1.38 28.49 0.91
N ARG A 22 -2.29 27.84 1.67
CA ARG A 22 -2.39 26.38 1.72
C ARG A 22 -2.32 25.82 0.30
N PRO A 23 -1.44 24.84 0.00
CA PRO A 23 -1.37 24.21 -1.31
C PRO A 23 -2.78 23.85 -1.75
N LYS A 24 -3.15 24.23 -2.98
CA LYS A 24 -4.46 23.85 -3.53
C LYS A 24 -4.61 22.35 -3.32
N THR A 25 -5.62 21.96 -2.54
CA THR A 25 -6.15 20.60 -2.54
C THR A 25 -6.16 20.12 -3.99
N ASN A 26 -5.63 18.92 -4.24
CA ASN A 26 -5.35 18.39 -5.58
C ASN A 26 -6.35 18.94 -6.62
N PRO A 27 -5.88 19.61 -7.68
CA PRO A 27 -6.71 20.45 -8.56
C PRO A 27 -7.79 19.67 -9.32
N LEU A 28 -7.71 18.34 -9.31
CA LEU A 28 -8.65 17.44 -9.94
C LEU A 28 -9.82 17.10 -9.02
N ASP A 29 -10.99 16.79 -9.59
CA ASP A 29 -12.10 16.27 -8.78
C ASP A 29 -11.78 14.88 -8.21
N ARG A 30 -12.38 14.52 -7.06
CA ARG A 30 -12.13 13.24 -6.38
C ARG A 30 -12.30 12.03 -7.31
N LYS A 31 -13.27 12.08 -8.23
CA LYS A 31 -13.49 10.99 -9.20
C LYS A 31 -12.31 10.82 -10.16
N GLU A 32 -11.71 11.92 -10.60
CA GLU A 32 -10.55 11.91 -11.48
C GLU A 32 -9.28 11.48 -10.74
N GLN A 33 -9.12 11.94 -9.50
CA GLN A 33 -8.02 11.52 -8.62
C GLN A 33 -8.01 10.00 -8.43
N LEU A 34 -9.17 9.39 -8.15
CA LEU A 34 -9.29 7.93 -7.99
C LEU A 34 -8.90 7.17 -9.28
N LYS A 35 -9.29 7.68 -10.45
CA LYS A 35 -8.91 7.08 -11.75
C LYS A 35 -7.41 7.11 -11.97
N ILE A 36 -6.77 8.25 -11.69
CA ILE A 36 -5.31 8.41 -11.83
C ILE A 36 -4.58 7.51 -10.85
N ASN A 37 -5.01 7.49 -9.58
CA ASN A 37 -4.40 6.64 -8.55
C ASN A 37 -4.50 5.16 -8.93
N LYS A 38 -5.66 4.72 -9.45
CA LYS A 38 -5.82 3.34 -9.91
C LYS A 38 -4.91 3.03 -11.11
N ARG A 39 -4.81 3.94 -12.08
CA ARG A 39 -3.90 3.77 -13.22
C ARG A 39 -2.44 3.67 -12.77
N ASN A 40 -2.01 4.53 -11.84
CA ASN A 40 -0.66 4.51 -11.29
C ASN A 40 -0.39 3.23 -10.49
N GLN A 41 -1.37 2.72 -9.74
CA GLN A 41 -1.29 1.42 -9.08
C GLN A 41 -1.05 0.31 -10.10
N VAL A 42 -1.91 0.19 -11.10
CA VAL A 42 -1.79 -0.84 -12.15
C VAL A 42 -0.44 -0.74 -12.88
N ARG A 43 0.03 0.47 -13.17
CA ARG A 43 1.33 0.69 -13.82
C ARG A 43 2.49 0.26 -12.94
N ARG A 44 2.46 0.59 -11.65
CA ARG A 44 3.48 0.19 -10.68
C ARG A 44 3.53 -1.32 -10.54
N ASP A 45 2.38 -1.96 -10.34
CA ASP A 45 2.29 -3.41 -10.17
C ASP A 45 2.80 -4.12 -11.44
N ARG A 46 2.43 -3.64 -12.63
CA ARG A 46 2.93 -4.16 -13.91
C ARG A 46 4.45 -4.04 -14.02
N ASN A 47 5.00 -2.87 -13.69
CA ASN A 47 6.45 -2.64 -13.79
C ASN A 47 7.24 -3.46 -12.76
N ALA A 48 6.65 -3.73 -11.59
CA ALA A 48 7.23 -4.58 -10.55
C ALA A 48 7.00 -6.08 -10.80
N GLY A 49 6.31 -6.46 -11.88
CA GLY A 49 5.99 -7.87 -12.18
C GLY A 49 4.94 -8.50 -11.25
N ILE A 50 4.31 -7.71 -10.38
CA ILE A 50 3.38 -8.20 -9.36
C ILE A 50 2.06 -8.63 -10.03
N LYS A 51 1.59 -9.82 -9.68
CA LYS A 51 0.29 -10.36 -10.08
C LYS A 51 -0.59 -10.54 -8.86
N ARG A 52 -1.88 -10.24 -9.01
CA ARG A 52 -2.88 -10.46 -7.95
C ARG A 52 -3.52 -11.82 -8.14
N ILE A 53 -3.53 -12.61 -7.07
CA ILE A 53 -4.27 -13.86 -6.97
C ILE A 53 -5.41 -13.62 -5.98
N GLU A 54 -6.64 -13.96 -6.39
CA GLU A 54 -7.82 -13.87 -5.54
C GLU A 54 -8.18 -15.28 -5.07
N LEU A 55 -8.25 -15.48 -3.76
CA LEU A 55 -8.50 -16.78 -3.13
C LEU A 55 -9.68 -16.66 -2.15
N LYS A 56 -10.65 -17.55 -2.30
CA LYS A 56 -11.73 -17.74 -1.32
C LYS A 56 -11.33 -18.85 -0.36
N VAL A 57 -11.41 -18.57 0.93
CA VAL A 57 -11.06 -19.50 2.01
C VAL A 57 -12.13 -19.49 3.10
N GLY A 58 -12.16 -20.52 3.93
CA GLY A 58 -12.97 -20.53 5.14
C GLY A 58 -12.53 -19.48 6.15
N THR A 59 -13.44 -19.09 7.05
CA THR A 59 -13.19 -18.08 8.09
C THR A 59 -12.09 -18.51 9.04
N GLU A 60 -12.08 -19.77 9.45
CA GLU A 60 -11.06 -20.33 10.36
C GLU A 60 -9.64 -20.18 9.80
N LEU A 61 -9.44 -20.54 8.53
CA LEU A 61 -8.15 -20.38 7.86
C LEU A 61 -7.76 -18.90 7.74
N PHE A 62 -8.74 -18.04 7.40
CA PHE A 62 -8.50 -16.60 7.29
C PHE A 62 -8.03 -16.00 8.63
N ASP A 63 -8.66 -16.38 9.73
CA ASP A 63 -8.33 -15.89 11.07
C ASP A 63 -6.98 -16.44 11.55
N ALA A 64 -6.70 -17.72 11.30
CA ALA A 64 -5.40 -18.32 11.59
C ALA A 64 -4.25 -17.61 10.84
N LEU A 65 -4.43 -17.33 9.55
CA LEU A 65 -3.44 -16.60 8.74
C LEU A 65 -3.21 -15.17 9.26
N ASN A 66 -4.27 -14.46 9.67
CA ASN A 66 -4.13 -13.14 10.27
C ASN A 66 -3.39 -13.19 11.61
N GLY A 67 -3.71 -14.17 12.46
CA GLY A 67 -3.05 -14.36 13.75
C GLY A 67 -1.56 -14.62 13.61
N LEU A 68 -1.18 -15.54 12.70
CA LEU A 68 0.22 -15.82 12.39
C LEU A 68 0.94 -14.59 11.81
N ALA A 69 0.32 -13.88 10.85
CA ALA A 69 0.93 -12.69 10.26
C ALA A 69 1.18 -11.59 11.31
N ALA A 70 0.22 -11.39 12.22
CA ALA A 70 0.35 -10.45 13.33
C ALA A 70 1.45 -10.88 14.31
N TYR A 71 1.54 -12.16 14.65
CA TYR A 71 2.59 -12.72 15.51
C TYR A 71 3.99 -12.48 14.93
N HIS A 72 4.16 -12.67 13.62
CA HIS A 72 5.42 -12.43 12.92
C HIS A 72 5.68 -10.95 12.57
N GLY A 73 4.73 -10.05 12.86
CA GLY A 73 4.88 -8.62 12.56
C GLY A 73 4.94 -8.30 11.05
N MET A 74 4.37 -9.14 10.20
CA MET A 74 4.40 -9.00 8.74
C MET A 74 3.00 -8.91 8.15
N SER A 75 2.90 -8.54 6.88
CA SER A 75 1.59 -8.53 6.22
C SER A 75 1.15 -9.97 5.91
N ARG A 76 -0.17 -10.22 5.92
CA ARG A 76 -0.72 -11.51 5.52
C ARG A 76 -0.29 -11.92 4.11
N SER A 77 -0.14 -10.96 3.19
CA SER A 77 0.33 -11.23 1.83
C SER A 77 1.74 -11.77 1.82
N ASP A 78 2.65 -11.16 2.61
CA ASP A 78 4.05 -11.60 2.71
C ASP A 78 4.14 -13.00 3.34
N LEU A 79 3.34 -13.26 4.38
CA LEU A 79 3.26 -14.59 5.00
C LEU A 79 2.84 -15.64 3.97
N ILE A 80 1.76 -15.40 3.22
CA ILE A 80 1.26 -16.34 2.21
C ILE A 80 2.32 -16.58 1.13
N GLU A 81 2.99 -15.53 0.66
CA GLU A 81 4.06 -15.64 -0.32
C GLU A 81 5.20 -16.51 0.19
N SER A 82 5.65 -16.31 1.44
CA SER A 82 6.72 -17.10 2.05
C SER A 82 6.38 -18.59 2.14
N VAL A 83 5.16 -18.92 2.58
CA VAL A 83 4.68 -20.30 2.69
C VAL A 83 4.59 -20.97 1.31
N LEU A 84 4.11 -20.25 0.30
CA LEU A 84 4.01 -20.78 -1.06
C LEU A 84 5.41 -21.05 -1.66
N LEU A 85 6.36 -20.14 -1.47
CA LEU A 85 7.73 -20.32 -1.95
C LEU A 85 8.43 -21.48 -1.24
N GLU A 86 8.27 -21.60 0.07
CA GLU A 86 8.82 -22.72 0.85
C GLU A 86 8.29 -24.06 0.32
N HIS A 87 6.98 -24.16 0.11
CA HIS A 87 6.35 -25.38 -0.37
C HIS A 87 6.77 -25.74 -1.81
N LEU A 88 6.88 -24.75 -2.70
CA LEU A 88 7.38 -24.97 -4.07
C LEU A 88 8.84 -25.44 -4.08
N ASN A 89 9.68 -24.88 -3.21
CA ASN A 89 11.07 -25.30 -3.09
C ASN A 89 11.18 -26.74 -2.59
N GLN A 90 10.40 -27.12 -1.58
CA GLN A 90 10.33 -28.49 -1.07
C GLN A 90 9.89 -29.47 -2.18
N ALA A 91 8.79 -29.17 -2.87
CA ALA A 91 8.28 -30.01 -3.95
C ALA A 91 9.29 -30.16 -5.12
N SER A 92 10.06 -29.11 -5.43
CA SER A 92 11.11 -29.17 -6.46
C SER A 92 12.29 -30.05 -6.07
N SER A 93 12.59 -30.15 -4.76
CA SER A 93 13.69 -30.97 -4.25
C SER A 93 13.35 -32.46 -4.20
N GLU A 94 12.07 -32.79 -4.00
CA GLU A 94 11.57 -34.18 -3.99
C GLU A 94 11.51 -34.79 -5.40
N SER A 95 11.11 -34.00 -6.40
CA SER A 95 11.07 -34.46 -7.79
C SER A 95 12.45 -34.77 -8.37
N HIS A 96 13.48 -34.00 -7.99
CA HIS A 96 14.86 -34.28 -8.38
C HIS A 96 15.41 -35.58 -7.77
N GLN A 97 14.98 -35.96 -6.57
CA GLN A 97 15.43 -37.20 -5.92
C GLN A 97 14.84 -38.46 -6.59
N LEU A 98 13.61 -38.36 -7.12
CA LEU A 98 12.93 -39.46 -7.81
C LEU A 98 13.49 -39.74 -9.22
N GLU A 99 14.13 -38.78 -9.87
CA GLU A 99 14.75 -38.98 -11.19
C GLU A 99 16.18 -39.54 -11.11
N THR A 100 16.80 -39.51 -9.92
CA THR A 100 18.19 -39.95 -9.71
C THR A 100 18.35 -41.31 -9.00
N GLY A 101 17.24 -41.99 -8.70
CA GLY A 101 17.21 -43.33 -8.08
C GLY A 101 16.62 -44.38 -9.00
#